data_AF-A0A8X7UD57-F1
#
_entry.id   AF-A0A8X7UD57-F1
#
_cell.length_a   1.000
_cell.length_b   1.000
_cell.length_c   1.000
_cell.angle_alpha   90.00
_cell.angle_beta   90.00
_cell.angle_gamma   90.00
#
_symmetry.space_group_name_H-M   'P 1'
#
loop_
_entity.id
_entity.type
_entity.pdbx_description
1 polymer ?
#
loop_
_entity_poly.entity_id
_entity_poly.type
_entity_poly.pdbx_seq_one_letter_code
_entity_poly.pdbx_strand_id
1 'polypeptide(L)'
;MIDRGKTKQASSRRYFDSTRLSCIHNLKLTIDENEASYLTPWIDALVKRKIQHLCVRRTGGGSSFHEMPLSLYVCETLVSLKLVQLTLVDTEFVSLPCLKTMHLYNNVYPKETTFERLVSSCPVLEDLMIDVLRNDAKVYRVHSRSLKRLRLLRSSSLQSDSVPGVVIDAPLLCSLRINDGVSKMFIVKDMECNAKLDISFDFEMKLVRYLLKSSTSLKKLTLNVNHDSIDYDIFNELLKIPRRSTMCEVVVVDF
;
A
#
# COMPACT_ATOMS: atom_id res chain seq x y z
N MET A 1 -3.01 23.00 -25.99
CA MET A 1 -3.56 22.32 -24.78
C MET A 1 -4.17 21.02 -25.30
N ILE A 2 -3.70 19.81 -25.01
CA ILE A 2 -3.24 19.23 -23.75
C ILE A 2 -2.05 18.31 -24.08
N ASP A 3 -0.93 18.52 -23.38
CA ASP A 3 0.28 17.70 -23.47
C ASP A 3 0.04 16.35 -22.78
N ARG A 4 0.13 15.26 -23.54
CA ARG A 4 0.07 13.90 -23.03
C ARG A 4 1.48 13.47 -22.66
N GLY A 5 1.80 13.57 -21.37
CA GLY A 5 3.08 13.13 -20.81
C GLY A 5 3.46 11.72 -21.27
N LYS A 6 4.54 11.64 -22.06
CA LYS A 6 5.08 10.39 -22.61
C LYS A 6 5.58 9.49 -21.48
N THR A 7 4.87 8.39 -21.23
CA THR A 7 5.37 7.29 -20.39
C THR A 7 6.47 6.54 -21.15
N LYS A 8 7.72 6.64 -20.72
CA LYS A 8 8.82 5.88 -21.32
C LYS A 8 9.04 4.59 -20.53
N GLN A 9 8.75 3.46 -21.16
CA GLN A 9 9.10 2.12 -20.70
C GLN A 9 10.44 1.76 -21.35
N ALA A 10 11.50 1.54 -20.57
CA ALA A 10 12.82 1.20 -21.11
C ALA A 10 13.51 0.14 -20.25
N SER A 11 14.10 -0.84 -20.91
CA SER A 11 15.09 -1.76 -20.33
C SER A 11 16.37 -0.98 -20.00
N SER A 12 17.02 -1.41 -18.92
CA SER A 12 18.12 -0.78 -18.18
C SER A 12 19.28 -0.19 -18.98
N ARG A 13 19.56 -0.67 -20.20
CA ARG A 13 20.76 -0.28 -20.97
C ARG A 13 20.73 1.08 -21.68
N ARG A 14 19.61 1.82 -21.73
CA ARG A 14 19.49 3.00 -22.64
C ARG A 14 19.45 4.39 -21.99
N TYR A 15 19.63 4.53 -20.67
CA TYR A 15 19.50 5.86 -20.03
C TYR A 15 20.78 6.47 -19.45
N PHE A 16 21.83 5.70 -19.22
CA PHE A 16 23.08 6.24 -18.67
C PHE A 16 24.11 6.51 -19.76
N ASP A 17 23.69 7.22 -20.81
CA ASP A 17 24.64 7.98 -21.64
C ASP A 17 24.60 9.44 -21.16
N SER A 18 25.76 9.91 -20.71
CA SER A 18 25.95 10.96 -19.69
C SER A 18 25.53 12.37 -20.10
N THR A 19 25.05 12.63 -21.32
CA THR A 19 25.10 13.98 -21.88
C THR A 19 23.77 14.61 -22.36
N ARG A 20 22.61 13.93 -22.34
CA ARG A 20 21.42 14.51 -23.03
C ARG A 20 20.01 14.28 -22.44
N LEU A 21 19.74 14.47 -21.15
CA LEU A 21 18.35 14.33 -20.66
C LEU A 21 17.89 15.45 -19.71
N SER A 22 17.09 16.36 -20.28
CA SER A 22 16.16 17.29 -19.64
C SER A 22 15.36 16.65 -18.51
N CYS A 23 15.03 17.43 -17.49
CA CYS A 23 14.37 17.08 -16.22
C CYS A 23 13.44 15.85 -16.28
N ILE A 24 13.96 14.68 -15.90
CA ILE A 24 13.17 13.44 -15.83
C ILE A 24 12.31 13.54 -14.57
N HIS A 25 11.03 13.85 -14.72
CA HIS A 25 10.08 13.90 -13.60
C HIS A 25 9.49 12.52 -13.28
N ASN A 26 9.50 11.60 -14.25
CA ASN A 26 8.95 10.24 -14.13
C ASN A 26 9.98 9.22 -14.59
N LEU A 27 10.27 8.21 -13.76
CA LEU A 27 11.13 7.10 -14.16
C LEU A 27 10.63 5.76 -13.61
N LYS A 28 10.69 4.74 -14.47
CA LYS A 28 10.51 3.34 -14.10
C LYS A 28 11.83 2.60 -14.28
N LEU A 29 12.41 2.17 -13.18
CA LEU A 29 13.58 1.30 -13.11
C LEU A 29 13.14 -0.15 -12.94
N THR A 30 13.71 -1.02 -13.76
CA THR A 30 13.59 -2.47 -13.61
C THR A 30 15.01 -3.00 -13.45
N ILE A 31 15.27 -3.68 -12.34
CA ILE A 31 16.62 -4.09 -11.92
C ILE A 31 16.65 -5.61 -11.90
N ASP A 32 17.55 -6.18 -12.69
CA ASP A 32 17.87 -7.61 -12.61
C ASP A 32 18.95 -7.89 -11.56
N GLU A 33 19.25 -9.16 -11.32
CA GLU A 33 20.24 -9.57 -10.32
C GLU A 33 21.66 -9.10 -10.62
N ASN A 34 22.01 -8.93 -11.90
CA ASN A 34 23.32 -8.47 -12.32
C ASN A 34 23.49 -6.95 -12.18
N GLU A 35 22.38 -6.22 -12.08
CA GLU A 35 22.34 -4.76 -12.00
C GLU A 35 22.20 -4.23 -10.56
N ALA A 36 22.22 -5.12 -9.57
CA ALA A 36 22.08 -4.80 -8.16
C ALA A 36 23.03 -3.70 -7.68
N SER A 37 24.29 -3.72 -8.13
CA SER A 37 25.32 -2.75 -7.75
C SER A 37 25.06 -1.34 -8.28
N TYR A 38 24.24 -1.20 -9.33
CA TYR A 38 23.89 0.10 -9.92
C TYR A 38 22.68 0.75 -9.27
N LEU A 39 21.91 0.03 -8.43
CA LEU A 39 20.72 0.56 -7.77
C LEU A 39 21.05 1.82 -6.99
N THR A 40 22.03 1.78 -6.08
CA THR A 40 22.38 2.92 -5.23
C THR A 40 22.83 4.14 -6.05
N PRO A 41 23.83 4.02 -6.95
CA PRO A 41 24.23 5.15 -7.81
C PRO A 41 23.08 5.74 -8.64
N TRP A 42 22.17 4.90 -9.14
CA TRP A 42 21.04 5.37 -9.94
C TRP A 42 20.03 6.15 -9.10
N ILE A 43 19.66 5.65 -7.92
CA ILE A 43 18.73 6.37 -7.05
C ILE A 43 19.36 7.68 -6.58
N ASP A 44 20.63 7.68 -6.18
CA ASP A 44 21.33 8.90 -5.77
C ASP A 44 21.33 9.97 -6.88
N ALA A 45 21.61 9.55 -8.11
CA ALA A 45 21.57 10.44 -9.27
C ALA A 45 20.16 10.99 -9.54
N LEU A 46 19.12 10.19 -9.34
CA LEU A 46 17.72 10.61 -9.54
C LEU A 46 17.23 11.56 -8.46
N VAL A 47 17.55 11.28 -7.20
CA VAL A 47 17.26 12.16 -6.07
C VAL A 47 17.96 13.51 -6.28
N LYS A 48 19.24 13.51 -6.67
CA LYS A 48 19.99 14.73 -7.00
C LYS A 48 19.35 15.52 -8.15
N ARG A 49 18.68 14.83 -9.09
CA ARG A 49 17.94 15.43 -10.22
C ARG A 49 16.48 15.79 -9.87
N LYS A 50 16.10 15.73 -8.60
CA LYS A 50 14.77 16.13 -8.11
C LYS A 50 13.63 15.33 -8.76
N ILE A 51 13.81 14.01 -8.83
CA ILE A 51 12.79 13.08 -9.34
C ILE A 51 11.46 13.27 -8.59
N GLN A 52 10.34 13.18 -9.31
CA GLN A 52 9.00 13.33 -8.73
C GLN A 52 8.23 12.01 -8.70
N HIS A 53 8.40 11.15 -9.70
CA HIS A 53 7.70 9.88 -9.77
C HIS A 53 8.70 8.77 -10.05
N LEU A 54 8.81 7.84 -9.10
CA LEU A 54 9.76 6.74 -9.15
C LEU A 54 9.03 5.41 -9.01
N CYS A 55 9.27 4.52 -9.96
CA CYS A 55 8.91 3.11 -9.86
C CYS A 55 10.19 2.29 -9.90
N VAL A 56 10.48 1.52 -8.85
CA VAL A 56 11.60 0.56 -8.83
C VAL A 56 11.03 -0.83 -8.68
N ARG A 57 11.42 -1.72 -9.58
CA ARG A 57 10.99 -3.12 -9.57
C ARG A 57 12.20 -4.02 -9.74
N ARG A 58 12.30 -5.04 -8.90
CA ARG A 58 13.20 -6.17 -9.16
C ARG A 58 12.56 -7.13 -10.18
N THR A 59 13.38 -7.70 -11.06
CA THR A 59 13.03 -8.85 -11.89
C THR A 59 13.98 -10.01 -11.58
N GLY A 60 13.45 -11.22 -11.46
CA GLY A 60 14.24 -12.43 -11.18
C GLY A 60 13.67 -13.27 -10.05
N GLY A 61 14.09 -14.53 -9.97
CA GLY A 61 13.63 -15.52 -8.99
C GLY A 61 14.63 -15.86 -7.89
N GLY A 62 15.76 -15.16 -7.80
CA GLY A 62 16.77 -15.41 -6.77
C GLY A 62 16.31 -15.02 -5.37
N SER A 63 17.10 -15.45 -4.38
CA SER A 63 16.70 -15.56 -2.98
C SER A 63 16.76 -14.26 -2.16
N SER A 64 17.50 -13.24 -2.58
CA SER A 64 17.71 -12.02 -1.79
C SER A 64 17.28 -10.76 -2.52
N PHE A 65 16.38 -9.97 -1.92
CA PHE A 65 15.92 -8.67 -2.46
C PHE A 65 16.99 -7.59 -2.33
N HIS A 66 16.95 -6.58 -3.21
CA HIS A 66 17.89 -5.45 -3.16
C HIS A 66 17.44 -4.41 -2.14
N GLU A 67 18.38 -3.92 -1.34
CA GLU A 67 18.14 -2.88 -0.36
C GLU A 67 17.97 -1.52 -1.03
N MET A 68 16.93 -0.78 -0.62
CA MET A 68 16.73 0.58 -1.10
C MET A 68 17.68 1.57 -0.40
N PRO A 69 18.39 2.41 -1.17
CA PRO A 69 19.36 3.35 -0.61
C PRO A 69 18.69 4.44 0.22
N LEU A 70 19.42 4.93 1.23
CA LEU A 70 18.95 5.91 2.21
C LEU A 70 18.55 7.25 1.57
N SER A 71 19.17 7.63 0.46
CA SER A 71 18.87 8.85 -0.29
C SER A 71 17.41 8.95 -0.73
N LEU A 72 16.74 7.82 -0.97
CA LEU A 72 15.32 7.81 -1.33
C LEU A 72 14.45 8.37 -0.19
N TYR A 73 14.76 8.04 1.06
CA TYR A 73 13.92 8.31 2.23
C TYR A 73 13.91 9.79 2.64
N VAL A 74 14.78 10.60 2.03
CA VAL A 74 14.89 12.05 2.26
C VAL A 74 14.63 12.84 0.96
N CYS A 75 14.04 12.21 -0.05
CA CYS A 75 13.77 12.85 -1.33
C CYS A 75 12.58 13.81 -1.25
N GLU A 76 12.87 15.09 -1.04
CA GLU A 76 11.86 16.14 -0.84
C GLU A 76 10.95 16.37 -2.04
N THR A 77 11.40 16.04 -3.25
CA THR A 77 10.65 16.28 -4.50
C THR A 77 9.74 15.12 -4.90
N LEU A 78 9.84 13.97 -4.22
CA LEU A 78 9.13 12.77 -4.61
C LEU A 78 7.63 12.90 -4.33
N VAL A 79 6.82 12.80 -5.38
CA VAL A 79 5.35 12.89 -5.39
C VAL A 79 4.70 11.52 -5.48
N SER A 80 5.30 10.57 -6.20
CA SER A 80 4.81 9.20 -6.33
C SER A 80 5.92 8.18 -6.22
N LEU A 81 5.70 7.15 -5.41
CA LEU A 81 6.64 6.06 -5.19
C LEU A 81 5.96 4.71 -5.42
N LYS A 82 6.57 3.87 -6.25
CA LYS A 82 6.19 2.47 -6.42
C LYS A 82 7.41 1.57 -6.22
N LEU A 83 7.36 0.68 -5.24
CA LEU A 83 8.43 -0.27 -4.94
C LEU A 83 7.90 -1.69 -5.05
N VAL A 84 8.60 -2.55 -5.79
CA VAL A 84 8.19 -3.93 -6.05
C VAL A 84 9.35 -4.90 -5.82
N GLN A 85 9.20 -5.82 -4.86
CA GLN A 85 10.15 -6.88 -4.54
C GLN A 85 11.54 -6.35 -4.11
N LEU A 86 11.54 -5.42 -3.15
CA LEU A 86 12.73 -4.77 -2.60
C LEU A 86 12.79 -4.92 -1.08
N THR A 87 13.99 -4.78 -0.52
CA THR A 87 14.20 -4.68 0.93
C THR A 87 14.24 -3.21 1.32
N LEU A 88 13.41 -2.81 2.27
CA LEU A 88 13.51 -1.49 2.87
C LEU A 88 14.50 -1.48 4.03
N VAL A 89 15.04 -0.31 4.33
CA VAL A 89 16.04 -0.13 5.38
C VAL A 89 15.37 0.51 6.58
N ASP A 90 15.66 -0.02 7.77
CA ASP A 90 15.22 0.60 9.03
C ASP A 90 16.12 1.82 9.31
N THR A 91 15.60 3.01 9.00
CA THR A 91 16.26 4.29 9.27
C THR A 91 15.40 5.13 10.20
N GLU A 92 16.03 5.90 11.08
CA GLU A 92 15.34 6.81 12.00
C GLU A 92 14.86 8.08 11.31
N PHE A 93 15.53 8.48 10.23
CA PHE A 93 15.28 9.73 9.51
C PHE A 93 14.59 9.45 8.17
N VAL A 94 13.27 9.67 8.14
CA VAL A 94 12.47 9.62 6.91
C VAL A 94 11.73 10.95 6.78
N SER A 95 11.87 11.59 5.63
CA SER A 95 11.18 12.84 5.28
C SER A 95 10.82 12.82 3.79
N LEU A 96 9.53 12.62 3.51
CA LEU A 96 8.98 12.57 2.15
C LEU A 96 7.85 13.60 2.02
N PRO A 97 8.16 14.91 2.14
CA PRO A 97 7.18 15.97 2.34
C PRO A 97 6.19 16.16 1.18
N CYS A 98 6.56 15.78 -0.05
CA CYS A 98 5.72 15.92 -1.24
C CYS A 98 4.99 14.64 -1.64
N LEU A 99 5.19 13.52 -0.94
CA LEU A 99 4.74 12.21 -1.40
C LEU A 99 3.23 12.06 -1.23
N LYS A 100 2.51 12.01 -2.36
CA LYS A 100 1.04 11.87 -2.42
C LYS A 100 0.58 10.45 -2.68
N THR A 101 1.40 9.64 -3.34
CA THR A 101 1.05 8.26 -3.72
C THR A 101 2.18 7.30 -3.40
N MET A 102 1.88 6.26 -2.64
CA MET A 102 2.84 5.24 -2.24
C MET A 102 2.27 3.85 -2.49
N HIS A 103 2.88 3.08 -3.39
CA HIS A 103 2.47 1.72 -3.68
C HIS A 103 3.61 0.73 -3.43
N LEU A 104 3.38 -0.23 -2.54
CA LEU A 104 4.39 -1.16 -2.05
C LEU A 104 3.92 -2.58 -2.35
N TYR A 105 4.71 -3.35 -3.11
CA TYR A 105 4.34 -4.69 -3.55
C TYR A 105 5.41 -5.72 -3.20
N ASN A 106 5.05 -6.69 -2.38
CA ASN A 106 5.90 -7.82 -2.01
C ASN A 106 7.28 -7.37 -1.52
N ASN A 107 7.34 -6.31 -0.70
CA ASN A 107 8.59 -5.79 -0.15
C ASN A 107 8.89 -6.40 1.22
N VAL A 108 10.17 -6.43 1.60
CA VAL A 108 10.64 -6.86 2.92
C VAL A 108 10.87 -5.65 3.81
N TYR A 109 10.28 -5.69 5.00
CA TYR A 109 10.50 -4.70 6.07
C TYR A 109 11.24 -5.38 7.23
N PRO A 110 12.42 -4.87 7.65
CA PRO A 110 13.19 -5.45 8.77
C PRO A 110 12.40 -5.47 10.09
N LYS A 111 11.60 -4.43 10.34
CA LYS A 111 10.75 -4.30 11.54
C LYS A 111 9.36 -3.77 11.17
N GLU A 112 8.38 -4.00 12.04
CA GLU A 112 7.04 -3.39 11.90
C GLU A 112 7.11 -1.86 11.89
N THR A 113 7.99 -1.30 12.71
CA THR A 113 8.22 0.14 12.83
C THR A 113 8.79 0.76 11.56
N THR A 114 9.49 -0.02 10.71
CA THR A 114 10.04 0.49 9.44
C THR A 114 8.93 0.92 8.49
N PHE A 115 7.88 0.10 8.35
CA PHE A 115 6.71 0.45 7.54
C PHE A 115 5.93 1.62 8.16
N GLU A 116 5.67 1.57 9.46
CA GLU A 116 4.92 2.60 10.17
C GLU A 116 5.58 3.99 10.07
N ARG A 117 6.91 4.05 10.22
CA ARG A 117 7.68 5.29 10.08
C ARG A 117 7.65 5.81 8.65
N LEU A 118 7.80 4.93 7.65
CA LEU A 118 7.73 5.33 6.25
C LEU A 118 6.40 6.04 5.92
N VAL A 119 5.28 5.48 6.37
CA VAL A 119 3.95 6.04 6.12
C VAL A 119 3.72 7.32 6.93
N SER A 120 4.08 7.33 8.22
CA SER A 120 3.84 8.49 9.10
C SER A 120 4.70 9.71 8.76
N SER A 121 5.85 9.52 8.11
CA SER A 121 6.72 10.58 7.60
C SER A 121 6.27 11.23 6.28
N CYS A 122 5.07 10.90 5.78
CA CYS A 122 4.51 11.45 4.54
C CYS A 122 3.29 12.35 4.83
N PRO A 123 3.48 13.67 5.07
CA PRO A 123 2.42 14.55 5.54
C PRO A 123 1.30 14.79 4.53
N VAL A 124 1.54 14.60 3.23
CA VAL A 124 0.57 14.84 2.15
C VAL A 124 0.12 13.56 1.41
N LEU A 125 0.34 12.39 2.02
CA LEU A 125 0.03 11.10 1.41
C LEU A 125 -1.49 10.91 1.27
N GLU A 126 -1.99 10.74 0.04
CA GLU A 126 -3.43 10.58 -0.24
C GLU A 126 -3.82 9.16 -0.64
N ASP A 127 -2.91 8.39 -1.25
CA ASP A 127 -3.16 7.03 -1.76
C ASP A 127 -2.05 6.06 -1.34
N LEU A 128 -2.44 5.01 -0.61
CA LEU A 128 -1.55 3.95 -0.13
C LEU A 128 -2.06 2.59 -0.62
N MET A 129 -1.17 1.84 -1.29
CA MET A 129 -1.40 0.46 -1.69
C MET A 129 -0.32 -0.42 -1.09
N ILE A 130 -0.72 -1.52 -0.46
CA ILE A 130 0.15 -2.50 0.18
C ILE A 130 -0.24 -3.87 -0.34
N ASP A 131 0.70 -4.58 -0.93
CA ASP A 131 0.59 -6.00 -1.25
C ASP A 131 1.69 -6.70 -0.44
N VAL A 132 1.26 -7.42 0.60
CA VAL A 132 2.11 -7.98 1.64
C VAL A 132 2.83 -9.21 1.10
N LEU A 133 4.15 -9.27 1.33
CA LEU A 133 4.94 -10.43 0.95
C LEU A 133 4.37 -11.70 1.58
N ARG A 134 4.27 -12.76 0.78
CA ARG A 134 3.81 -14.08 1.24
C ARG A 134 4.56 -14.51 2.51
N ASN A 135 3.83 -15.04 3.49
CA ASN A 135 4.30 -15.46 4.81
C ASN A 135 4.78 -14.33 5.75
N ASP A 136 4.63 -13.04 5.39
CA ASP A 136 4.90 -11.96 6.34
C ASP A 136 3.75 -11.88 7.37
N ALA A 137 4.08 -12.24 8.62
CA ALA A 137 3.12 -12.29 9.72
C ALA A 137 3.16 -11.05 10.63
N LYS A 138 3.74 -9.94 10.16
CA LYS A 138 3.81 -8.66 10.89
C LYS A 138 2.46 -7.96 11.01
N VAL A 139 2.35 -7.12 12.04
CA VAL A 139 1.28 -6.12 12.18
C VAL A 139 1.61 -4.89 11.35
N TYR A 140 0.68 -4.49 10.48
CA TYR A 140 0.82 -3.29 9.66
C TYR A 140 0.05 -2.14 10.29
N ARG A 141 0.77 -1.11 10.73
CA ARG A 141 0.21 0.11 11.34
C ARG A 141 0.24 1.26 10.34
N VAL A 142 -0.93 1.74 9.96
CA VAL A 142 -1.12 2.87 9.06
C VAL A 142 -1.50 4.07 9.91
N HIS A 143 -0.53 4.97 10.15
CA HIS A 143 -0.77 6.26 10.79
C HIS A 143 -0.58 7.38 9.77
N SER A 144 -1.64 8.11 9.43
CA SER A 144 -1.58 9.23 8.50
C SER A 144 -2.70 10.23 8.74
N ARG A 145 -2.41 11.52 8.64
CA ARG A 145 -3.43 12.58 8.75
C ARG A 145 -3.99 13.06 7.42
N SER A 146 -3.45 12.60 6.30
CA SER A 146 -3.81 13.04 4.93
C SER A 146 -4.36 11.92 4.05
N LEU A 147 -4.25 10.66 4.49
CA LEU A 147 -4.60 9.50 3.68
C LEU A 147 -6.09 9.45 3.38
N LYS A 148 -6.44 9.38 2.09
CA LYS A 148 -7.82 9.31 1.58
C LYS A 148 -8.17 7.92 1.08
N ARG A 149 -7.21 7.16 0.55
CA ARG A 149 -7.41 5.83 -0.01
C ARG A 149 -6.38 4.83 0.51
N LEU A 150 -6.85 3.71 1.03
CA LEU A 150 -6.03 2.59 1.48
C LEU A 150 -6.48 1.31 0.79
N ARG A 151 -5.51 0.58 0.24
CA ARG A 151 -5.66 -0.77 -0.28
C ARG A 151 -4.62 -1.67 0.38
N LEU A 152 -5.06 -2.75 1.01
CA LEU A 152 -4.18 -3.76 1.59
C LEU A 152 -4.55 -5.13 1.03
N LEU A 153 -3.57 -5.85 0.50
CA LEU A 153 -3.69 -7.25 0.09
C LEU A 153 -2.71 -8.10 0.88
N ARG A 154 -3.20 -9.20 1.45
CA ARG A 154 -2.41 -10.19 2.17
C ARG A 154 -2.98 -11.58 1.88
N SER A 155 -2.32 -12.29 0.98
CA SER A 155 -2.63 -13.68 0.65
C SER A 155 -1.96 -14.67 1.60
N SER A 156 -2.62 -15.80 1.86
CA SER A 156 -2.14 -16.87 2.74
C SER A 156 -1.06 -17.76 2.13
N SER A 157 -0.12 -18.22 2.96
CA SER A 157 0.35 -19.61 2.94
C SER A 157 0.76 -20.04 4.36
N LEU A 158 0.82 -21.36 4.56
CA LEU A 158 0.68 -22.13 5.81
C LEU A 158 1.28 -21.55 7.10
N GLN A 159 0.48 -21.71 8.17
CA GLN A 159 0.78 -21.76 9.62
C GLN A 159 1.99 -20.95 10.11
N SER A 160 1.70 -19.77 10.65
CA SER A 160 2.60 -19.04 11.55
C SER A 160 1.91 -18.90 12.92
N ASP A 161 2.69 -19.09 14.00
CA ASP A 161 2.26 -18.85 15.38
C ASP A 161 1.98 -17.37 15.68
N SER A 162 2.44 -16.46 14.80
CA SER A 162 2.18 -15.03 14.92
C SER A 162 0.69 -14.71 14.77
N VAL A 163 0.30 -13.56 15.32
CA VAL A 163 -1.03 -12.96 15.21
C VAL A 163 -0.91 -11.76 14.27
N PRO A 164 -0.91 -11.99 12.93
CA PRO A 164 -0.89 -10.88 12.00
C PRO A 164 -2.10 -9.98 12.21
N GLY A 165 -1.93 -8.70 11.94
CA GLY A 165 -2.98 -7.72 12.14
C GLY A 165 -2.80 -6.45 11.34
N VAL A 166 -3.82 -5.61 11.37
CA VAL A 166 -3.84 -4.31 10.70
C VAL A 166 -4.42 -3.27 11.66
N VAL A 167 -3.70 -2.17 11.84
CA VAL A 167 -4.14 -1.02 12.63
C VAL A 167 -4.19 0.20 11.73
N ILE A 168 -5.34 0.88 11.69
CA ILE A 168 -5.55 2.05 10.84
C ILE A 168 -5.95 3.23 11.73
N ASP A 169 -5.11 4.27 11.71
CA ASP A 169 -5.32 5.58 12.32
C ASP A 169 -5.17 6.62 11.21
N ALA A 170 -6.26 6.80 10.46
CA ALA A 170 -6.32 7.68 9.30
C ALA A 170 -7.68 8.39 9.25
N PRO A 171 -7.82 9.56 9.93
CA PRO A 171 -9.12 10.21 10.10
C PRO A 171 -9.74 10.70 8.78
N LEU A 172 -8.94 11.04 7.77
CA LEU A 172 -9.44 11.50 6.45
C LEU A 172 -9.69 10.35 5.46
N LEU A 173 -9.60 9.09 5.91
CA LEU A 173 -9.73 7.94 5.04
C LEU A 173 -11.17 7.79 4.55
N CYS A 174 -11.36 7.92 3.23
CA CYS A 174 -12.67 7.89 2.59
C CYS A 174 -12.86 6.73 1.59
N SER A 175 -11.91 5.79 1.57
CA SER A 175 -11.97 4.57 0.78
C SER A 175 -10.97 3.56 1.35
N LEU A 176 -11.49 2.49 1.94
CA LEU A 176 -10.71 1.41 2.52
C LEU A 176 -11.05 0.09 1.83
N ARG A 177 -10.09 -0.54 1.14
CA ARG A 177 -10.19 -1.92 0.62
C ARG A 177 -9.16 -2.80 1.32
N ILE A 178 -9.61 -3.92 1.87
CA ILE A 178 -8.75 -4.91 2.53
C ILE A 178 -9.12 -6.27 1.96
N ASN A 179 -8.14 -6.96 1.37
CA ASN A 179 -8.19 -8.39 1.10
C ASN A 179 -7.14 -9.05 1.99
N ASP A 180 -7.57 -9.68 3.08
CA ASP A 180 -6.65 -10.21 4.09
C ASP A 180 -7.23 -11.46 4.73
N GLY A 181 -6.84 -12.61 4.18
CA GLY A 181 -7.28 -13.92 4.65
C GLY A 181 -6.50 -14.46 5.86
N VAL A 182 -5.60 -13.68 6.47
CA VAL A 182 -4.67 -14.17 7.50
C VAL A 182 -4.77 -13.41 8.82
N SER A 183 -5.03 -12.10 8.78
CA SER A 183 -5.07 -11.26 9.98
C SER A 183 -6.10 -11.73 11.00
N LYS A 184 -5.65 -11.90 12.24
CA LYS A 184 -6.50 -12.27 13.37
C LYS A 184 -7.13 -11.05 14.06
N MET A 185 -6.57 -9.85 13.81
CA MET A 185 -7.00 -8.61 14.46
C MET A 185 -7.01 -7.44 13.49
N PHE A 186 -8.10 -6.67 13.53
CA PHE A 186 -8.23 -5.37 12.86
C PHE A 186 -8.62 -4.32 13.87
N ILE A 187 -7.89 -3.20 13.89
CA ILE A 187 -8.23 -2.02 14.67
C ILE A 187 -8.33 -0.86 13.70
N VAL A 188 -9.51 -0.27 13.58
CA VAL A 188 -9.75 0.88 12.72
C VAL A 188 -10.31 1.97 13.61
N LYS A 189 -9.50 3.01 13.87
CA LYS A 189 -9.95 4.17 14.64
C LYS A 189 -10.90 5.00 13.78
N ASP A 190 -11.84 5.71 14.42
CA ASP A 190 -12.94 6.42 13.74
C ASP A 190 -12.42 7.25 12.55
N MET A 191 -13.01 7.02 11.37
CA MET A 191 -12.61 7.62 10.09
C MET A 191 -13.75 8.49 9.57
N GLU A 192 -13.48 9.64 8.96
CA GLU A 192 -14.52 10.49 8.33
C GLU A 192 -15.01 9.89 6.99
N CYS A 193 -15.85 8.85 7.09
CA CYS A 193 -16.81 8.32 6.09
C CYS A 193 -16.35 7.42 4.91
N ASN A 194 -17.35 6.80 4.25
CA ASN A 194 -17.32 5.89 3.08
C ASN A 194 -16.20 4.82 3.02
N ALA A 195 -16.45 3.60 3.50
CA ALA A 195 -15.56 2.45 3.27
C ALA A 195 -16.06 1.58 2.10
N LYS A 196 -15.16 0.98 1.33
CA LYS A 196 -15.49 0.01 0.27
C LYS A 196 -14.67 -1.25 0.50
N LEU A 197 -15.20 -2.20 1.24
CA LEU A 197 -14.51 -3.46 1.49
C LEU A 197 -14.74 -4.42 0.31
N ASP A 198 -13.66 -5.00 -0.19
CA ASP A 198 -13.77 -6.14 -1.09
C ASP A 198 -13.73 -7.39 -0.18
N ILE A 199 -14.80 -8.22 -0.16
CA ILE A 199 -14.89 -9.44 0.66
C ILE A 199 -14.76 -10.67 -0.24
N SER A 200 -13.66 -11.39 -0.08
CA SER A 200 -13.40 -12.70 -0.67
C SER A 200 -13.51 -13.89 0.29
N PHE A 201 -13.46 -13.73 1.62
CA PHE A 201 -13.33 -14.84 2.59
C PHE A 201 -14.02 -14.63 3.95
N ASP A 202 -14.27 -15.73 4.69
CA ASP A 202 -14.85 -15.76 6.05
C ASP A 202 -14.15 -14.84 7.07
N PHE A 203 -12.85 -14.58 6.90
CA PHE A 203 -12.10 -13.70 7.79
C PHE A 203 -12.50 -12.23 7.65
N GLU A 204 -12.89 -11.81 6.44
CA GLU A 204 -13.31 -10.44 6.16
C GLU A 204 -14.70 -10.15 6.74
N MET A 205 -15.53 -11.18 7.00
CA MET A 205 -16.79 -11.05 7.74
C MET A 205 -16.60 -10.57 9.18
N LYS A 206 -15.49 -10.93 9.85
CA LYS A 206 -15.15 -10.40 11.18
C LYS A 206 -14.86 -8.91 11.12
N LEU A 207 -14.11 -8.47 10.10
CA LEU A 207 -13.82 -7.06 9.86
C LEU A 207 -15.09 -6.26 9.56
N VAL A 208 -16.00 -6.81 8.75
CA VAL A 208 -17.29 -6.18 8.45
C VAL A 208 -18.12 -6.00 9.71
N ARG A 209 -18.27 -7.05 10.53
CA ARG A 209 -18.97 -6.98 11.82
C ARG A 209 -18.35 -5.94 12.74
N TYR A 210 -17.02 -5.89 12.81
CA TYR A 210 -16.31 -4.89 13.60
C TYR A 210 -16.64 -3.48 13.12
N LEU A 211 -16.47 -3.19 11.83
CA LEU A 211 -16.68 -1.85 11.25
C LEU A 211 -18.12 -1.36 11.43
N LEU A 212 -19.11 -2.24 11.21
CA LEU A 212 -20.52 -1.89 11.41
C LEU A 212 -20.85 -1.57 12.87
N LYS A 213 -20.24 -2.29 13.83
CA LYS A 213 -20.49 -2.11 15.27
C LYS A 213 -19.65 -1.01 15.92
N SER A 214 -18.47 -0.71 15.37
CA SER A 214 -17.51 0.20 16.01
C SER A 214 -17.57 1.62 15.45
N SER A 215 -17.87 1.80 14.16
CA SER A 215 -17.76 3.12 13.51
C SER A 215 -19.02 3.96 13.69
N THR A 216 -18.82 5.21 14.11
CA THR A 216 -19.92 6.19 14.26
C THR A 216 -20.18 6.99 12.98
N SER A 217 -19.16 7.08 12.13
CA SER A 217 -19.07 7.95 10.95
C SER A 217 -19.18 7.22 9.62
N LEU A 218 -19.24 5.88 9.62
CA LEU A 218 -19.35 5.06 8.42
C LEU A 218 -20.66 5.38 7.68
N LYS A 219 -20.57 5.94 6.46
CA LYS A 219 -21.73 6.32 5.64
C LYS A 219 -22.12 5.26 4.61
N LYS A 220 -21.13 4.56 4.06
CA LYS A 220 -21.34 3.51 3.06
C LYS A 220 -20.33 2.42 3.29
N LEU A 221 -20.79 1.18 3.18
CA LEU A 221 -20.00 -0.02 3.18
C LEU A 221 -20.35 -0.80 1.91
N THR A 222 -19.51 -0.71 0.89
CA THR A 222 -19.64 -1.59 -0.28
C THR A 222 -18.92 -2.90 0.01
N LEU A 223 -19.55 -4.03 -0.28
CA LEU A 223 -19.03 -5.38 -0.15
C LEU A 223 -19.01 -6.01 -1.53
N ASN A 224 -17.83 -6.21 -2.09
CA ASN A 224 -17.71 -6.99 -3.32
C ASN A 224 -17.61 -8.46 -2.96
N VAL A 225 -18.49 -9.28 -3.51
CA VAL A 225 -18.64 -10.69 -3.17
C VAL A 225 -18.37 -11.52 -4.41
N ASN A 226 -17.54 -12.55 -4.29
CA ASN A 226 -17.34 -13.50 -5.38
C ASN A 226 -18.45 -14.55 -5.32
N HIS A 227 -19.14 -14.76 -6.44
CA HIS A 227 -20.41 -15.52 -6.50
C HIS A 227 -20.28 -17.01 -6.08
N ASP A 228 -19.05 -17.52 -6.05
CA ASP A 228 -18.73 -18.90 -5.64
C ASP A 228 -18.54 -19.08 -4.11
N SER A 229 -18.39 -18.00 -3.33
CA SER A 229 -17.88 -18.08 -1.95
C SER A 229 -18.82 -17.60 -0.84
N ILE A 230 -19.97 -17.01 -1.16
CA ILE A 230 -20.92 -16.55 -0.14
C ILE A 230 -22.25 -17.25 -0.30
N ASP A 231 -22.55 -18.11 0.67
CA ASP A 231 -23.88 -18.67 0.90
C ASP A 231 -24.89 -17.52 1.10
N TYR A 232 -26.08 -17.61 0.49
CA TYR A 232 -27.16 -16.63 0.61
C TYR A 232 -27.47 -16.31 2.09
N ASP A 233 -27.22 -17.28 2.98
CA ASP A 233 -27.36 -17.15 4.43
C ASP A 233 -26.42 -16.12 5.05
N ILE A 234 -25.17 -16.01 4.58
CA ILE A 234 -24.19 -15.03 5.08
C ILE A 234 -24.62 -13.61 4.74
N PHE A 235 -25.18 -13.39 3.54
CA PHE A 235 -25.74 -12.10 3.13
C PHE A 235 -26.91 -11.69 4.03
N ASN A 236 -27.82 -12.61 4.31
CA ASN A 236 -28.94 -12.36 5.22
C ASN A 236 -28.47 -12.07 6.65
N GLU A 237 -27.42 -12.76 7.12
CA GLU A 237 -26.78 -12.47 8.40
C GLU A 237 -26.14 -11.06 8.42
N LEU A 238 -25.52 -10.62 7.33
CA LEU A 238 -24.94 -9.27 7.22
C LEU A 238 -25.97 -8.17 7.41
N LEU A 239 -27.14 -8.32 6.79
CA LEU A 239 -28.22 -7.34 6.86
C LEU A 239 -28.78 -7.18 8.27
N LYS A 240 -28.70 -8.23 9.10
CA LYS A 240 -29.15 -8.24 10.51
C LYS A 240 -28.15 -7.61 11.48
N ILE A 241 -26.91 -7.34 11.07
CA ILE A 241 -25.89 -6.79 11.99
C ILE A 241 -26.30 -5.38 12.41
N PRO A 242 -26.35 -5.07 13.72
CA PRO A 242 -26.63 -3.74 14.21
C PRO A 242 -25.53 -2.77 13.77
N ARG A 243 -25.96 -1.63 13.20
CA ARG A 243 -25.08 -0.57 12.71
C ARG A 243 -24.98 0.51 13.77
N ARG A 244 -23.76 0.87 14.17
CA ARG A 244 -23.54 1.99 15.10
C ARG A 244 -23.78 3.33 14.44
N SER A 245 -23.39 3.47 13.17
CA SER A 245 -23.78 4.63 12.36
C SER A 245 -25.13 4.39 11.70
N THR A 246 -26.10 5.26 12.01
CA THR A 246 -27.45 5.23 11.42
C THR A 246 -27.47 5.62 9.94
N MET A 247 -26.43 6.29 9.47
CA MET A 247 -26.25 6.70 8.08
C MET A 247 -25.58 5.63 7.22
N CYS A 248 -25.12 4.52 7.82
CA CYS A 248 -24.37 3.48 7.11
C CYS A 248 -25.28 2.67 6.18
N GLU A 249 -25.13 2.90 4.87
CA GLU A 249 -25.67 2.03 3.83
C GLU A 249 -24.74 0.83 3.59
N VAL A 250 -25.25 -0.40 3.59
CA VAL A 250 -24.50 -1.59 3.16
C VAL A 250 -24.93 -1.95 1.74
N VAL A 251 -24.00 -1.93 0.80
CA VAL A 251 -24.23 -2.27 -0.61
C VAL A 251 -23.41 -3.50 -0.94
N VAL A 252 -24.02 -4.50 -1.54
CA VAL A 252 -23.33 -5.70 -2.02
C VAL A 252 -23.29 -5.67 -3.54
N VAL A 253 -22.14 -5.99 -4.12
CA VAL A 253 -21.94 -6.00 -5.56
C VAL A 253 -21.33 -7.34 -5.96
N ASP A 254 -22.05 -8.05 -6.81
CA ASP A 254 -21.63 -9.32 -7.40
C ASP A 254 -20.90 -9.07 -8.72
N PHE A 255 -19.87 -9.88 -9.01
CA PHE A 255 -19.14 -9.85 -10.28
C PHE A 255 -18.82 -11.27 -10.76
#